data_AF-A0A3B6TTA0-F1
#
_entry.id   AF-A0A3B6TTA0-F1
#
_cell.length_a   1.000
_cell.length_b   1.000
_cell.length_c   1.000
_cell.angle_alpha   90.00
_cell.angle_beta   90.00
_cell.angle_gamma   90.00
#
_symmetry.space_group_name_H-M   'P 1'
#
loop_
_entity.id
_entity.type
_entity.pdbx_description
1 polymer ?
#
loop_
_entity_poly.entity_id
_entity_poly.type
_entity_poly.pdbx_seq_one_letter_code
_entity_poly.pdbx_strand_id
1 'polypeptide(L)'
;MPWEPPSFAFWVFLELKWCGASHGWLVASDELSNLVLYHPFNFATIPLPPITDLECVKGVYDSDGSIVGYRYGKRHEYEPNQPGAQGLGTWFYQKVVLSCNPSRGGDYTAVAIHYYDGNWISFTRARESRWRLAAAPADRSDDRYADCVYHDGRFYTVTLHGVLEAWDLCGPQEPSKEVIINGDRRYRGIHTRFLVSTPCGGLLQIRTLERIRRPGKIEVEVLQVDVQECKLVSLSSSTALRDHAVFVGLNHSACLPVREFPELRPNCVYFTTPRLIHHDNFGLPGWRGVGIYDLENHTFDFGPDYGGLWPSELWYVPNR
;
A
#
# COMPACT_ATOMS: atom_id res chain seq x y z
N MET A 1 21.62 -1.83 -42.01
CA MET A 1 20.42 -1.06 -41.66
C MET A 1 20.46 -0.81 -40.17
N PRO A 2 20.34 0.42 -39.68
CA PRO A 2 20.16 0.67 -38.26
C PRO A 2 18.77 0.16 -37.85
N TRP A 3 18.72 -0.61 -36.78
CA TRP A 3 17.49 -1.05 -36.14
C TRP A 3 16.81 0.19 -35.52
N GLU A 4 15.66 0.59 -36.07
CA GLU A 4 14.78 1.55 -35.40
C GLU A 4 13.87 0.78 -34.43
N PRO A 5 13.86 1.09 -33.12
CA PRO A 5 12.87 0.54 -32.23
C PRO A 5 11.47 1.01 -32.67
N PRO A 6 10.41 0.19 -32.52
CA PRO A 6 9.06 0.62 -32.82
C PRO A 6 8.71 1.85 -31.97
N SER A 7 8.61 2.99 -32.65
CA SER A 7 8.41 4.33 -32.08
C SER A 7 7.11 4.49 -31.29
N PHE A 8 6.23 3.48 -31.30
CA PHE A 8 4.99 3.47 -30.53
C PHE A 8 5.14 2.91 -29.11
N ALA A 9 6.14 2.06 -28.85
CA ALA A 9 6.30 1.41 -27.54
C ALA A 9 7.09 2.27 -26.52
N PHE A 10 7.80 3.30 -26.97
CA PHE A 10 8.66 4.11 -26.10
C PHE A 10 7.96 5.35 -25.52
N TRP A 11 6.82 5.77 -26.08
CA TRP A 11 6.08 6.96 -25.63
C TRP A 11 4.83 6.64 -24.78
N VAL A 12 4.38 5.38 -24.72
CA VAL A 12 3.22 4.97 -23.90
C VAL A 12 3.58 4.79 -22.41
N PHE A 13 4.87 4.83 -22.04
CA PHE A 13 5.31 4.66 -20.65
C PHE A 13 5.47 5.97 -19.86
N LEU A 14 5.12 7.12 -20.42
CA LEU A 14 5.34 8.41 -19.77
C LEU A 14 4.29 8.82 -18.72
N GLU A 15 3.20 8.07 -18.54
CA GLU A 15 2.17 8.43 -17.54
C GLU A 15 1.62 7.29 -16.67
N LEU A 16 2.25 6.10 -16.67
CA LEU A 16 1.85 5.04 -15.72
C LEU A 16 2.17 5.46 -14.28
N LYS A 17 1.14 5.46 -13.41
CA LYS A 17 1.29 5.78 -11.99
C LYS A 17 1.34 4.49 -11.17
N TRP A 18 2.46 4.25 -10.50
CA TRP A 18 2.62 3.07 -9.66
C TRP A 18 1.80 3.16 -8.37
N CYS A 19 0.98 2.16 -8.12
CA CYS A 19 0.06 2.04 -6.98
C CYS A 19 0.50 0.96 -5.99
N GLY A 20 1.57 0.22 -6.29
CA GLY A 20 2.13 -0.80 -5.41
C GLY A 20 2.99 -1.82 -6.14
N ALA A 21 3.50 -2.79 -5.39
CA ALA A 21 4.20 -3.97 -5.89
C ALA A 21 3.86 -5.15 -4.99
N SER A 22 3.59 -6.31 -5.55
CA SER A 22 3.28 -7.51 -4.76
C SER A 22 3.67 -8.75 -5.55
N HIS A 23 4.35 -9.69 -4.88
CA HIS A 23 4.78 -10.96 -5.48
C HIS A 23 5.45 -10.78 -6.85
N GLY A 24 6.47 -9.93 -7.00
CA GLY A 24 7.18 -9.74 -8.26
C GLY A 24 6.37 -9.09 -9.39
N TRP A 25 5.18 -8.58 -9.11
CA TRP A 25 4.38 -7.76 -10.03
C TRP A 25 4.34 -6.32 -9.54
N LEU A 26 4.44 -5.39 -10.47
CA LEU A 26 4.12 -3.98 -10.24
C LEU A 26 2.62 -3.77 -10.41
N VAL A 27 2.06 -2.83 -9.69
CA VAL A 27 0.66 -2.39 -9.84
C VAL A 27 0.69 -0.96 -10.33
N ALA A 28 0.03 -0.68 -11.45
CA ALA A 28 -0.08 0.65 -12.02
C ALA A 28 -1.54 1.02 -12.27
N SER A 29 -1.80 2.31 -12.36
CA SER A 29 -3.05 2.88 -12.85
C SER A 29 -2.90 3.30 -14.32
N ASP A 30 -3.88 2.95 -15.14
CA ASP A 30 -4.00 3.40 -16.53
C ASP A 30 -4.63 4.80 -16.64
N GLU A 31 -4.84 5.27 -17.88
CA GLU A 31 -5.41 6.58 -18.22
C GLU A 31 -6.88 6.74 -17.80
N LEU A 32 -7.59 5.64 -17.57
CA LEU A 32 -8.95 5.63 -17.04
C LEU A 32 -8.95 5.35 -15.54
N SER A 33 -7.81 5.42 -14.87
CA SER A 33 -7.69 5.08 -13.45
C SER A 33 -7.98 3.60 -13.11
N ASN A 34 -8.01 2.70 -14.08
CA ASN A 34 -8.12 1.27 -13.80
C ASN A 34 -6.75 0.71 -13.41
N LEU A 35 -6.74 -0.29 -12.55
CA LEU A 35 -5.50 -0.93 -12.13
C LEU A 35 -5.07 -2.02 -13.12
N VAL A 36 -3.76 -2.10 -13.36
CA VAL A 36 -3.12 -3.16 -14.13
C VAL A 36 -1.96 -3.75 -13.33
N LEU A 37 -1.90 -5.08 -13.27
CA LEU A 37 -0.70 -5.78 -12.82
C LEU A 37 0.26 -5.85 -13.99
N TYR A 38 1.51 -5.44 -13.78
CA TYR A 38 2.55 -5.43 -14.79
C TYR A 38 3.79 -6.19 -14.32
N HIS A 39 4.23 -7.17 -15.10
CA HIS A 39 5.43 -7.93 -14.80
C HIS A 39 6.65 -7.33 -15.51
N PRO A 40 7.65 -6.79 -14.78
CA PRO A 40 8.64 -5.89 -15.37
C PRO A 40 9.65 -6.56 -16.32
N PHE A 41 9.79 -7.88 -16.29
CA PHE A 41 10.82 -8.59 -17.07
C PHE A 41 10.30 -9.30 -18.33
N ASN A 42 9.00 -9.57 -18.41
CA ASN A 42 8.39 -10.25 -19.56
C ASN A 42 7.23 -9.44 -20.15
N PHE A 43 6.97 -8.25 -19.60
CA PHE A 43 5.97 -7.31 -20.08
C PHE A 43 4.53 -7.85 -20.04
N ALA A 44 4.28 -8.94 -19.30
CA ALA A 44 2.94 -9.48 -19.11
C ALA A 44 2.09 -8.48 -18.31
N THR A 45 0.84 -8.32 -18.74
CA THR A 45 -0.14 -7.48 -18.09
C THR A 45 -1.37 -8.29 -17.70
N ILE A 46 -1.95 -7.96 -16.54
CA ILE A 46 -3.24 -8.50 -16.11
C ILE A 46 -4.11 -7.31 -15.70
N PRO A 47 -5.15 -6.96 -16.47
CA PRO A 47 -6.07 -5.90 -16.08
C PRO A 47 -6.85 -6.34 -14.83
N LEU A 48 -6.98 -5.45 -13.87
CA LEU A 48 -7.95 -5.59 -12.79
C LEU A 48 -9.27 -4.94 -13.21
N PRO A 49 -10.39 -5.23 -12.51
CA PRO A 49 -11.67 -4.66 -12.87
C PRO A 49 -11.68 -3.13 -12.85
N PRO A 50 -12.58 -2.50 -13.62
CA PRO A 50 -12.59 -1.06 -13.79
C PRO A 50 -12.85 -0.32 -12.48
N ILE A 51 -12.32 0.89 -12.37
CA ILE A 51 -12.51 1.75 -11.19
C ILE A 51 -14.00 2.02 -10.91
N THR A 52 -14.85 2.01 -11.94
CA THR A 52 -16.30 2.20 -11.83
C THR A 52 -17.04 1.06 -11.13
N ASP A 53 -16.40 -0.09 -10.92
CA ASP A 53 -16.98 -1.18 -10.13
C ASP A 53 -16.82 -0.96 -8.62
N LEU A 54 -15.92 -0.05 -8.21
CA LEU A 54 -15.81 0.33 -6.81
C LEU A 54 -17.08 1.07 -6.40
N GLU A 55 -17.69 0.60 -5.31
CA GLU A 55 -19.01 1.06 -4.88
C GLU A 55 -19.07 2.57 -4.67
N CYS A 56 -17.97 3.20 -4.26
CA CYS A 56 -17.88 4.63 -4.04
C CYS A 56 -17.68 5.44 -5.33
N VAL A 57 -17.49 4.86 -6.51
CA VAL A 57 -17.15 5.58 -7.76
C VAL A 57 -18.27 5.47 -8.81
N LYS A 58 -18.52 6.58 -9.52
CA LYS A 58 -19.41 6.66 -10.70
C LYS A 58 -18.70 7.41 -11.83
N GLY A 59 -18.67 6.80 -13.00
CA GLY A 59 -18.18 7.45 -14.23
C GLY A 59 -19.06 8.65 -14.62
N VAL A 60 -18.42 9.71 -15.09
CA VAL A 60 -19.05 10.83 -15.79
C VAL A 60 -18.72 10.69 -17.26
N TYR A 61 -19.75 10.75 -18.11
CA TYR A 61 -19.65 10.49 -19.53
C TYR A 61 -19.99 11.73 -20.34
N ASP A 62 -19.29 11.93 -21.46
CA ASP A 62 -19.64 12.95 -22.45
C ASP A 62 -20.78 12.47 -23.39
N SER A 63 -21.10 13.28 -24.40
CA SER A 63 -22.13 12.96 -25.40
C SER A 63 -21.81 11.74 -26.24
N ASP A 64 -20.53 11.40 -26.38
CA ASP A 64 -20.04 10.29 -27.19
C ASP A 64 -19.96 9.00 -26.37
N GLY A 65 -20.26 9.06 -25.07
CA GLY A 65 -20.20 7.94 -24.14
C GLY A 65 -18.80 7.66 -23.60
N SER A 66 -17.85 8.57 -23.77
CA SER A 66 -16.49 8.44 -23.24
C SER A 66 -16.42 8.93 -21.79
N ILE A 67 -15.62 8.27 -20.96
CA ILE A 67 -15.42 8.70 -19.57
C ILE A 67 -14.55 9.97 -19.57
N VAL A 68 -15.09 11.06 -19.03
CA VAL A 68 -14.39 12.34 -18.88
C VAL A 68 -13.98 12.64 -17.43
N GLY A 69 -14.53 11.90 -16.46
CA GLY A 69 -14.22 12.06 -15.05
C GLY A 69 -15.01 11.12 -14.16
N TYR A 70 -14.93 11.35 -12.84
CA TYR A 70 -15.52 10.47 -11.83
C TYR A 70 -16.19 11.27 -10.72
N ARG A 71 -17.40 10.89 -10.34
CA ARG A 71 -17.95 11.24 -9.03
C ARG A 71 -17.60 10.13 -8.06
N TYR A 72 -17.09 10.48 -6.89
CA TYR A 72 -16.70 9.48 -5.90
C TYR A 72 -17.17 9.84 -4.49
N GLY A 73 -17.16 8.84 -3.60
CA GLY A 73 -17.65 8.96 -2.23
C GLY A 73 -19.06 8.41 -2.00
N LYS A 74 -19.50 8.42 -0.72
CA LYS A 74 -20.78 7.82 -0.29
C LYS A 74 -22.00 8.38 -1.01
N ARG A 75 -21.97 9.69 -1.30
CA ARG A 75 -23.05 10.41 -1.99
C ARG A 75 -22.72 10.71 -3.45
N HIS A 76 -21.59 10.20 -3.96
CA HIS A 76 -21.07 10.50 -5.29
C HIS A 76 -21.08 12.00 -5.57
N GLU A 77 -20.50 12.76 -4.64
CA GLU A 77 -20.47 14.21 -4.70
C GLU A 77 -19.56 14.68 -5.85
N TYR A 78 -19.90 15.83 -6.41
CA TYR A 78 -19.09 16.48 -7.41
C TYR A 78 -18.08 17.38 -6.71
N GLU A 79 -16.78 17.13 -6.92
CA GLU A 79 -15.74 18.03 -6.44
C GLU A 79 -15.46 19.12 -7.50
N PRO A 80 -15.48 20.43 -7.14
CA PRO A 80 -15.35 21.51 -8.12
C PRO A 80 -14.04 21.52 -8.93
N ASN A 81 -12.99 20.86 -8.41
CA ASN A 81 -11.66 20.77 -9.03
C ASN A 81 -11.31 19.33 -9.45
N GLN A 82 -12.31 18.55 -9.89
CA GLN A 82 -12.09 17.16 -10.26
C GLN A 82 -10.98 17.03 -11.30
N PRO A 83 -9.96 16.19 -11.04
CA PRO A 83 -9.09 15.73 -12.11
C PRO A 83 -9.94 15.02 -13.17
N GLY A 84 -9.57 15.13 -14.45
CA GLY A 84 -10.13 14.28 -15.49
C GLY A 84 -9.93 12.79 -15.18
N ALA A 85 -10.48 11.90 -16.02
CA ALA A 85 -10.45 10.45 -15.80
C ALA A 85 -9.06 9.89 -15.40
N GLN A 86 -7.98 10.42 -15.96
CA GLN A 86 -6.61 10.02 -15.62
C GLN A 86 -6.14 10.43 -14.22
N GLY A 87 -6.66 11.54 -13.70
CA GLY A 87 -6.11 12.15 -12.50
C GLY A 87 -6.51 11.44 -11.21
N LEU A 88 -7.62 10.69 -11.18
CA LEU A 88 -8.10 10.02 -9.96
C LEU A 88 -7.11 8.92 -9.51
N GLY A 89 -6.69 8.04 -10.40
CA GLY A 89 -5.77 6.93 -10.11
C GLY A 89 -4.37 7.37 -9.66
N THR A 90 -4.02 8.64 -9.86
CA THR A 90 -2.75 9.22 -9.36
C THR A 90 -2.72 9.36 -7.84
N TRP A 91 -3.86 9.37 -7.18
CA TRP A 91 -3.95 9.60 -5.73
C TRP A 91 -4.97 8.70 -5.02
N PHE A 92 -5.95 8.17 -5.74
CA PHE A 92 -7.04 7.41 -5.15
C PHE A 92 -6.59 6.09 -4.52
N TYR A 93 -5.73 5.31 -5.18
CA TYR A 93 -5.24 4.05 -4.63
C TYR A 93 -4.09 4.27 -3.64
N GLN A 94 -4.29 3.81 -2.41
CA GLN A 94 -3.34 3.97 -1.30
C GLN A 94 -2.41 2.76 -1.19
N LYS A 95 -2.91 1.54 -1.47
CA LYS A 95 -2.11 0.30 -1.50
C LYS A 95 -2.86 -0.81 -2.21
N VAL A 96 -2.13 -1.68 -2.92
CA VAL A 96 -2.68 -2.91 -3.49
C VAL A 96 -1.79 -4.09 -3.14
N VAL A 97 -2.39 -5.15 -2.59
CA VAL A 97 -1.68 -6.38 -2.18
C VAL A 97 -2.36 -7.60 -2.81
N LEU A 98 -1.55 -8.54 -3.29
CA LEU A 98 -1.99 -9.81 -3.84
C LEU A 98 -1.81 -10.94 -2.81
N SER A 99 -2.67 -11.95 -2.85
CA SER A 99 -2.54 -13.15 -2.01
C SER A 99 -1.46 -14.12 -2.48
N CYS A 100 -1.11 -14.09 -3.77
CA CYS A 100 -0.07 -14.94 -4.34
C CYS A 100 0.47 -14.36 -5.65
N ASN A 101 1.50 -15.01 -6.21
CA ASN A 101 2.08 -14.66 -7.51
C ASN A 101 1.13 -15.07 -8.65
N PRO A 102 0.58 -14.12 -9.44
CA PRO A 102 -0.26 -14.40 -10.60
C PRO A 102 0.38 -15.34 -11.64
N SER A 103 1.72 -15.33 -11.77
CA SER A 103 2.44 -16.15 -12.76
C SER A 103 2.42 -17.66 -12.44
N ARG A 104 2.05 -18.06 -11.22
CA ARG A 104 2.02 -19.48 -10.82
C ARG A 104 0.74 -20.22 -11.25
N GLY A 105 -0.13 -19.57 -12.04
CA GLY A 105 -1.40 -20.15 -12.51
C GLY A 105 -2.43 -20.36 -11.41
N GLY A 106 -2.18 -19.84 -10.20
CA GLY A 106 -3.12 -19.85 -9.08
C GLY A 106 -4.09 -18.68 -9.16
N ASP A 107 -5.32 -18.89 -8.71
CA ASP A 107 -6.30 -17.82 -8.53
C ASP A 107 -5.82 -16.91 -7.38
N TYR A 108 -5.39 -15.70 -7.71
CA TYR A 108 -5.02 -14.69 -6.73
C TYR A 108 -6.25 -13.89 -6.28
N THR A 109 -6.15 -13.27 -5.11
CA THR A 109 -7.04 -12.22 -4.65
C THR A 109 -6.23 -10.93 -4.55
N ALA A 110 -6.75 -9.84 -5.10
CA ALA A 110 -6.18 -8.52 -4.95
C ALA A 110 -7.03 -7.72 -3.95
N VAL A 111 -6.38 -7.09 -2.98
CA VAL A 111 -7.01 -6.18 -2.02
C VAL A 111 -6.46 -4.78 -2.26
N ALA A 112 -7.35 -3.82 -2.40
CA ALA A 112 -7.03 -2.40 -2.57
C ALA A 112 -7.53 -1.61 -1.35
N ILE A 113 -6.63 -0.82 -0.77
CA ILE A 113 -6.99 0.31 0.09
C ILE A 113 -7.08 1.53 -0.82
N HIS A 114 -8.21 2.21 -0.83
CA HIS A 114 -8.44 3.39 -1.67
C HIS A 114 -9.09 4.53 -0.90
N TYR A 115 -8.82 5.76 -1.35
CA TYR A 115 -9.11 6.98 -0.63
C TYR A 115 -10.57 7.39 -0.78
N TYR A 116 -11.27 7.47 0.34
CA TYR A 116 -12.41 8.35 0.62
C TYR A 116 -12.77 8.25 2.11
N ASP A 117 -13.02 9.37 2.79
CA ASP A 117 -13.58 9.49 4.16
C ASP A 117 -13.32 8.26 5.08
N GLY A 118 -12.04 8.01 5.40
CA GLY A 118 -11.61 6.89 6.22
C GLY A 118 -10.82 5.76 5.52
N ASN A 119 -10.56 5.86 4.21
CA ASN A 119 -9.97 4.79 3.38
C ASN A 119 -10.83 3.52 3.35
N TRP A 120 -11.26 3.10 2.17
CA TRP A 120 -12.11 1.92 2.00
C TRP A 120 -11.28 0.72 1.58
N ILE A 121 -11.79 -0.48 1.87
CA ILE A 121 -11.20 -1.74 1.43
C ILE A 121 -12.12 -2.39 0.41
N SER A 122 -11.58 -2.63 -0.77
CA SER A 122 -12.22 -3.44 -1.80
C SER A 122 -11.30 -4.56 -2.25
N PHE A 123 -11.88 -5.63 -2.77
CA PHE A 123 -11.13 -6.77 -3.25
C PHE A 123 -11.72 -7.30 -4.56
N THR A 124 -10.91 -8.07 -5.27
CA THR A 124 -11.32 -8.82 -6.45
C THR A 124 -10.52 -10.10 -6.54
N ARG A 125 -11.08 -11.15 -7.14
CA ARG A 125 -10.39 -12.42 -7.39
C ARG A 125 -10.00 -12.49 -8.86
N ALA A 126 -8.94 -13.23 -9.20
CA ALA A 126 -8.35 -13.28 -10.54
C ALA A 126 -9.34 -13.54 -11.70
N ARG A 127 -10.44 -14.25 -11.43
CA ARG A 127 -11.49 -14.60 -12.41
C ARG A 127 -12.77 -13.79 -12.26
N GLU A 128 -12.84 -12.93 -11.25
CA GLU A 128 -13.95 -12.01 -11.08
C GLU A 128 -13.71 -10.78 -11.96
N SER A 129 -14.75 -10.36 -12.67
CA SER A 129 -14.69 -9.18 -13.54
C SER A 129 -15.15 -7.91 -12.83
N ARG A 130 -15.18 -7.89 -11.49
CA ARG A 130 -15.63 -6.75 -10.69
C ARG A 130 -14.91 -6.60 -9.36
N TRP A 131 -14.82 -5.37 -8.87
CA TRP A 131 -14.48 -5.09 -7.48
C TRP A 131 -15.68 -5.37 -6.57
N ARG A 132 -15.38 -5.79 -5.33
CA ARG A 132 -16.35 -5.98 -4.25
C ARG A 132 -15.92 -5.16 -3.04
N LEU A 133 -16.86 -4.51 -2.37
CA LEU A 133 -16.60 -3.84 -1.10
C LEU A 133 -16.39 -4.88 0.01
N ALA A 134 -15.30 -4.77 0.76
CA ALA A 134 -15.07 -5.55 1.98
C ALA A 134 -15.39 -4.72 3.24
N ALA A 135 -14.95 -3.46 3.28
CA ALA A 135 -15.30 -2.52 4.34
C ALA A 135 -15.29 -1.08 3.86
N ALA A 136 -16.27 -0.33 4.37
CA ALA A 136 -16.31 1.12 4.37
C ALA A 136 -16.39 1.59 5.83
N PRO A 137 -15.46 2.42 6.32
CA PRO A 137 -15.54 3.01 7.65
C PRO A 137 -16.87 3.78 7.86
N ALA A 138 -17.35 3.78 9.10
CA ALA A 138 -18.57 4.48 9.48
C ALA A 138 -18.40 6.00 9.28
N ASP A 139 -19.49 6.68 8.89
CA ASP A 139 -19.51 8.14 8.80
C ASP A 139 -19.10 8.74 10.16
N ARG A 140 -18.14 9.67 10.14
CA ARG A 140 -17.61 10.41 11.32
C ARG A 140 -16.59 9.67 12.19
N SER A 141 -16.01 8.55 11.73
CA SER A 141 -14.80 8.03 12.36
C SER A 141 -13.59 8.87 11.92
N ASP A 142 -12.74 9.25 12.88
CA ASP A 142 -11.41 9.83 12.62
C ASP A 142 -10.36 8.76 12.27
N ASP A 143 -10.74 7.47 12.29
CA ASP A 143 -9.87 6.35 11.98
C ASP A 143 -9.90 5.99 10.50
N ARG A 144 -8.77 5.46 10.01
CA ARG A 144 -8.62 5.01 8.62
C ARG A 144 -7.69 3.84 8.47
N TYR A 145 -7.93 2.99 7.46
CA TYR A 145 -7.00 1.93 7.13
C TYR A 145 -5.65 2.49 6.70
N ALA A 146 -4.59 2.01 7.34
CA ALA A 146 -3.22 2.46 7.14
C ALA A 146 -2.41 1.48 6.29
N ASP A 147 -2.59 0.17 6.50
CA ASP A 147 -1.87 -0.85 5.74
C ASP A 147 -2.62 -2.18 5.62
N CYS A 148 -2.20 -2.98 4.63
CA CYS A 148 -2.65 -4.34 4.39
C CYS A 148 -1.46 -5.24 4.00
N VAL A 149 -1.47 -6.49 4.46
CA VAL A 149 -0.49 -7.53 4.10
C VAL A 149 -1.21 -8.87 3.92
N TYR A 150 -0.69 -9.73 3.05
CA TYR A 150 -1.12 -11.14 3.01
C TYR A 150 -0.14 -11.98 3.85
N HIS A 151 -0.68 -12.68 4.84
CA HIS A 151 0.10 -13.43 5.82
C HIS A 151 -0.64 -14.71 6.18
N ASP A 152 0.06 -15.84 6.15
CA ASP A 152 -0.45 -17.15 6.61
C ASP A 152 -1.87 -17.51 6.10
N GLY A 153 -2.11 -17.29 4.80
CA GLY A 153 -3.39 -17.65 4.16
C GLY A 153 -4.51 -16.62 4.29
N ARG A 154 -4.30 -15.50 5.00
CA ARG A 154 -5.31 -14.45 5.21
C ARG A 154 -4.76 -13.06 4.90
N PHE A 155 -5.66 -12.12 4.63
CA PHE A 155 -5.29 -10.71 4.60
C PHE A 155 -5.38 -10.13 6.00
N TYR A 156 -4.38 -9.37 6.40
CA TYR A 156 -4.39 -8.60 7.63
C TYR A 156 -4.39 -7.12 7.30
N THR A 157 -5.20 -6.35 8.01
CA THR A 157 -5.30 -4.90 7.83
C THR A 157 -5.14 -4.20 9.17
N VAL A 158 -4.48 -3.05 9.18
CA VAL A 158 -4.36 -2.22 10.38
C VAL A 158 -4.87 -0.81 10.11
N THR A 159 -5.65 -0.26 11.04
CA THR A 159 -6.08 1.14 11.02
C THR A 159 -5.10 2.05 11.75
N LEU A 160 -5.16 3.37 11.56
CA LEU A 160 -4.33 4.32 12.33
C LEU A 160 -4.56 4.23 13.83
N HIS A 161 -5.76 3.84 14.27
CA HIS A 161 -6.04 3.59 15.69
C HIS A 161 -5.52 2.24 16.20
N GLY A 162 -4.89 1.46 15.32
CA GLY A 162 -4.29 0.18 15.66
C GLY A 162 -5.30 -0.97 15.74
N VAL A 163 -6.48 -0.81 15.12
CA VAL A 163 -7.40 -1.94 14.97
C VAL A 163 -6.78 -2.91 13.97
N LEU A 164 -6.48 -4.13 14.40
CA LEU A 164 -5.93 -5.19 13.56
C LEU A 164 -7.03 -6.19 13.25
N GLU A 165 -7.28 -6.40 11.95
CA GLU A 165 -8.32 -7.30 11.48
C GLU A 165 -7.70 -8.37 10.57
N ALA A 166 -8.15 -9.61 10.73
CA ALA A 166 -7.83 -10.73 9.85
C ALA A 166 -9.05 -11.03 8.96
N TRP A 167 -8.82 -11.17 7.66
CA TRP A 167 -9.86 -11.27 6.65
C TRP A 167 -9.77 -12.59 5.88
N ASP A 168 -10.92 -13.24 5.70
CA ASP A 168 -11.09 -14.33 4.74
C ASP A 168 -11.77 -13.77 3.48
N LEU A 169 -10.95 -13.54 2.46
CA LEU A 169 -11.36 -13.00 1.15
C LEU A 169 -11.11 -13.99 0.01
N CYS A 170 -10.35 -15.06 0.26
CA CYS A 170 -9.91 -15.99 -0.78
C CYS A 170 -10.98 -17.05 -1.10
N GLY A 171 -11.82 -17.41 -0.12
CA GLY A 171 -12.89 -18.38 -0.29
C GLY A 171 -14.07 -17.88 -1.13
N PRO A 172 -14.96 -18.76 -1.62
CA PRO A 172 -16.13 -18.36 -2.42
C PRO A 172 -17.24 -17.68 -1.61
N GLN A 173 -17.14 -17.70 -0.28
CA GLN A 173 -18.13 -17.13 0.63
C GLN A 173 -18.09 -15.60 0.63
N GLU A 174 -19.10 -14.99 1.26
CA GLU A 174 -19.09 -13.55 1.57
C GLU A 174 -17.88 -13.20 2.44
N PRO A 175 -17.30 -12.00 2.24
CA PRO A 175 -16.12 -11.58 2.98
C PRO A 175 -16.44 -11.57 4.47
N SER A 176 -15.55 -12.18 5.26
CA SER A 176 -15.66 -12.19 6.71
C SER A 176 -14.37 -11.68 7.33
N LYS A 177 -14.50 -11.11 8.53
CA LYS A 177 -13.36 -10.58 9.29
C LYS A 177 -13.46 -10.90 10.76
N GLU A 178 -12.29 -11.02 11.37
CA GLU A 178 -12.09 -11.18 12.80
C GLU A 178 -11.24 -10.01 13.30
N VAL A 179 -11.69 -9.32 14.35
CA VAL A 179 -10.90 -8.25 15.00
C VAL A 179 -9.95 -8.91 15.98
N ILE A 180 -8.66 -8.94 15.65
CA ILE A 180 -7.59 -9.51 16.48
C ILE A 180 -7.19 -8.53 17.58
N ILE A 181 -7.05 -7.24 17.24
CA ILE A 181 -6.76 -6.18 18.21
C ILE A 181 -7.78 -5.06 17.99
N ASN A 182 -8.51 -4.68 19.04
CA ASN A 182 -9.51 -3.63 18.99
C ASN A 182 -8.92 -2.24 19.34
N GLY A 183 -7.88 -1.86 18.61
CA GLY A 183 -7.15 -0.60 18.83
C GLY A 183 -6.21 -0.63 20.04
N ASP A 184 -5.11 0.11 19.95
CA ASP A 184 -4.10 0.15 21.03
C ASP A 184 -4.23 1.40 21.93
N ARG A 185 -5.27 2.22 21.72
CA ARG A 185 -5.53 3.50 22.41
C ARG A 185 -4.37 4.51 22.32
N ARG A 186 -3.35 4.25 21.51
CA ARG A 186 -2.14 5.07 21.33
C ARG A 186 -2.10 5.62 19.91
N TYR A 187 -3.16 6.29 19.48
CA TYR A 187 -3.25 6.86 18.12
C TYR A 187 -2.78 8.31 18.03
N ARG A 188 -2.72 9.04 19.15
CA ARG A 188 -2.19 10.41 19.16
C ARG A 188 -0.69 10.43 18.82
N GLY A 189 -0.33 11.18 17.79
CA GLY A 189 1.04 11.28 17.30
C GLY A 189 1.48 10.12 16.42
N ILE A 190 0.62 9.13 16.14
CA ILE A 190 0.90 8.11 15.13
C ILE A 190 0.66 8.73 13.75
N HIS A 191 1.66 8.64 12.88
CA HIS A 191 1.53 9.10 11.51
C HIS A 191 1.09 7.97 10.56
N THR A 192 1.67 6.78 10.73
CA THR A 192 1.26 5.59 9.99
C THR A 192 1.63 4.32 10.72
N ARG A 193 1.09 3.21 10.20
CA ARG A 193 1.40 1.84 10.59
C ARG A 193 1.62 1.00 9.36
N PHE A 194 2.47 -0.01 9.47
CA PHE A 194 2.73 -1.02 8.46
C PHE A 194 2.66 -2.40 9.08
N LEU A 195 2.23 -3.39 8.30
CA LEU A 195 2.26 -4.80 8.64
C LEU A 195 3.32 -5.52 7.80
N VAL A 196 4.07 -6.41 8.45
CA VAL A 196 5.21 -7.08 7.82
C VAL A 196 5.26 -8.55 8.22
N SER A 197 5.11 -9.43 7.24
CA SER A 197 5.38 -10.86 7.40
C SER A 197 6.88 -11.11 7.55
N THR A 198 7.29 -11.90 8.52
CA THR A 198 8.70 -12.28 8.72
C THR A 198 9.00 -13.65 8.10
N PRO A 199 10.26 -13.94 7.74
CA PRO A 199 10.65 -15.25 7.21
C PRO A 199 10.40 -16.42 8.17
N CYS A 200 10.30 -16.16 9.48
CA CYS A 200 9.99 -17.18 10.48
C CYS A 200 8.48 -17.40 10.72
N GLY A 201 7.62 -16.83 9.86
CA GLY A 201 6.16 -16.97 9.97
C GLY A 201 5.51 -16.06 11.01
N GLY A 202 6.24 -15.07 11.52
CA GLY A 202 5.69 -14.05 12.42
C GLY A 202 5.07 -12.87 11.66
N LEU A 203 4.25 -12.10 12.37
CA LEU A 203 3.69 -10.83 11.88
C LEU A 203 4.16 -9.68 12.76
N LEU A 204 4.77 -8.66 12.14
CA LEU A 204 5.18 -7.43 12.81
C LEU A 204 4.23 -6.29 12.45
N GLN A 205 4.05 -5.38 13.40
CA GLN A 205 3.53 -4.05 13.17
C GLN A 205 4.66 -3.04 13.36
N ILE A 206 4.90 -2.21 12.36
CA ILE A 206 5.83 -1.08 12.44
C ILE A 206 5.00 0.19 12.46
N ARG A 207 5.21 1.06 13.44
CA ARG A 207 4.52 2.36 13.50
C ARG A 207 5.49 3.50 13.62
N THR A 208 5.20 4.58 12.91
CA THR A 208 5.96 5.83 12.97
C THR A 208 5.19 6.84 13.81
N LEU A 209 5.86 7.52 14.72
CA LEU A 209 5.23 8.46 15.62
C LEU A 209 6.10 9.68 15.93
N GLU A 210 5.45 10.81 16.19
CA GLU A 210 6.09 12.00 16.71
C GLU A 210 5.91 12.08 18.23
N ARG A 211 7.02 12.33 18.94
CA ARG A 211 6.93 12.55 20.38
C ARG A 211 6.39 13.94 20.67
N ILE A 212 5.27 13.98 21.40
CA ILE A 212 4.66 15.21 21.91
C ILE A 212 5.67 16.15 22.61
N ARG A 213 6.68 15.58 23.29
CA ARG A 213 7.71 16.35 24.01
C ARG A 213 8.90 16.81 23.16
N ARG A 214 9.02 16.35 21.91
CA ARG A 214 10.07 16.74 20.96
C ARG A 214 9.49 16.82 19.54
N PRO A 215 8.71 17.88 19.25
CA PRO A 215 8.16 18.10 17.91
C PRO A 215 9.28 18.08 16.86
N GLY A 216 9.05 17.44 15.72
CA GLY A 216 9.99 17.30 14.61
C GLY A 216 10.90 16.06 14.63
N LYS A 217 10.86 15.22 15.68
CA LYS A 217 11.59 13.93 15.69
C LYS A 217 10.63 12.75 15.53
N ILE A 218 10.74 12.02 14.42
CA ILE A 218 10.07 10.73 14.23
C ILE A 218 10.81 9.63 15.00
N GLU A 219 10.04 8.82 15.69
CA GLU A 219 10.45 7.51 16.21
C GLU A 219 9.72 6.39 15.45
N VAL A 220 10.40 5.26 15.34
CA VAL A 220 9.84 4.03 14.76
C VAL A 220 9.82 2.97 15.85
N GLU A 221 8.64 2.41 16.07
CA GLU A 221 8.45 1.28 16.99
C GLU A 221 8.12 0.02 16.19
N VAL A 222 8.72 -1.09 16.59
CA VAL A 222 8.46 -2.42 16.04
C VAL A 222 7.77 -3.26 17.11
N LEU A 223 6.60 -3.78 16.80
CA LEU A 223 5.81 -4.63 17.68
C LEU A 223 5.60 -5.99 17.01
N GLN A 224 5.80 -7.06 17.77
CA GLN A 224 5.34 -8.38 17.39
C GLN A 224 3.83 -8.46 17.59
N VAL A 225 3.12 -8.91 16.57
CA VAL A 225 1.72 -9.29 16.68
C VAL A 225 1.67 -10.75 17.14
N ASP A 226 1.01 -10.96 18.27
CA ASP A 226 0.63 -12.29 18.74
C ASP A 226 -0.86 -12.47 18.45
N VAL A 227 -1.16 -13.20 17.38
CA VAL A 227 -2.53 -13.39 16.86
C VAL A 227 -3.35 -14.27 17.80
N GLN A 228 -2.72 -15.25 18.47
CA GLN A 228 -3.43 -16.18 19.36
C GLN A 228 -3.83 -15.50 20.66
N GLU A 229 -2.93 -14.68 21.20
CA GLU A 229 -3.14 -13.97 22.46
C GLU A 229 -3.75 -12.58 22.25
N CYS A 230 -4.09 -12.21 21.01
CA CYS A 230 -4.70 -10.93 20.64
C CYS A 230 -3.96 -9.70 21.20
N LYS A 231 -2.62 -9.71 21.16
CA LYS A 231 -1.78 -8.67 21.80
C LYS A 231 -0.61 -8.20 20.94
N LEU A 232 -0.14 -7.00 21.25
CA LEU A 232 1.08 -6.42 20.70
C LEU A 232 2.20 -6.49 21.73
N VAL A 233 3.34 -7.05 21.34
CA VAL A 233 4.54 -7.11 22.18
C VAL A 233 5.59 -6.18 21.60
N SER A 234 5.94 -5.12 22.32
CA SER A 234 7.00 -4.20 21.90
C SER A 234 8.33 -4.93 21.85
N LEU A 235 9.06 -4.79 20.73
CA LEU A 235 10.41 -5.31 20.60
C LEU A 235 11.43 -4.25 21.02
N SER A 236 12.60 -4.70 21.47
CA SER A 236 13.72 -3.80 21.78
C SER A 236 14.31 -3.26 20.48
N SER A 237 14.49 -1.95 20.39
CA SER A 237 14.95 -1.30 19.17
C SER A 237 16.34 -1.77 18.70
N SER A 238 17.22 -2.21 19.60
CA SER A 238 18.55 -2.74 19.25
C SER A 238 18.53 -4.15 18.64
N THR A 239 17.42 -4.88 18.76
CA THR A 239 17.33 -6.29 18.33
C THR A 239 16.01 -6.66 17.66
N ALA A 240 15.20 -5.66 17.30
CA ALA A 240 13.84 -5.87 16.81
C ALA A 240 13.80 -6.67 15.50
N LEU A 241 14.70 -6.36 14.55
CA LEU A 241 14.80 -7.07 13.27
C LEU A 241 16.06 -7.95 13.19
N ARG A 242 16.95 -7.86 14.18
CA ARG A 242 18.20 -8.65 14.25
C ARG A 242 19.02 -8.51 12.95
N ASP A 243 19.28 -9.61 12.26
CA ASP A 243 20.02 -9.74 11.01
C ASP A 243 19.16 -9.51 9.74
N HIS A 244 18.00 -8.87 9.89
CA HIS A 244 17.09 -8.56 8.80
C HIS A 244 16.96 -7.06 8.55
N ALA A 245 16.58 -6.72 7.32
CA ALA A 245 16.14 -5.40 6.90
C ALA A 245 14.68 -5.48 6.43
N VAL A 246 13.89 -4.48 6.77
CA VAL A 246 12.47 -4.44 6.42
C VAL A 246 12.17 -3.31 5.44
N PHE A 247 11.34 -3.58 4.44
CA PHE A 247 10.91 -2.63 3.41
C PHE A 247 9.41 -2.40 3.49
N VAL A 248 9.00 -1.14 3.67
CA VAL A 248 7.60 -0.73 3.84
C VAL A 248 7.25 0.46 2.96
N GLY A 249 5.99 0.55 2.59
CA GLY A 249 5.48 1.55 1.65
C GLY A 249 4.25 1.07 0.90
N LEU A 250 4.13 1.48 -0.37
CA LEU A 250 3.07 1.05 -1.28
C LEU A 250 3.22 -0.43 -1.71
N ASN A 251 4.40 -1.00 -1.58
CA ASN A 251 4.65 -2.41 -1.83
C ASN A 251 4.06 -3.29 -0.73
N HIS A 252 3.75 -4.53 -1.07
CA HIS A 252 3.66 -5.61 -0.10
C HIS A 252 4.98 -5.66 0.68
N SER A 253 4.88 -5.47 2.00
CA SER A 253 6.05 -5.30 2.85
C SER A 253 6.96 -6.53 2.75
N ALA A 254 8.27 -6.30 2.83
CA ALA A 254 9.26 -7.37 2.75
C ALA A 254 10.19 -7.34 3.96
N CYS A 255 10.56 -8.51 4.44
CA CYS A 255 11.56 -8.70 5.49
C CYS A 255 12.65 -9.61 4.92
N LEU A 256 13.82 -9.05 4.67
CA LEU A 256 14.91 -9.71 3.93
C LEU A 256 16.10 -9.98 4.86
N PRO A 257 16.71 -11.17 4.79
CA PRO A 257 17.91 -11.49 5.56
C PRO A 257 19.13 -10.78 4.96
N VAL A 258 19.83 -9.96 5.74
CA VAL A 258 20.96 -9.14 5.25
C VAL A 258 22.13 -9.98 4.75
N ARG A 259 22.32 -11.20 5.29
CA ARG A 259 23.34 -12.14 4.81
C ARG A 259 23.23 -12.48 3.32
N GLU A 260 22.05 -12.37 2.73
CA GLU A 260 21.80 -12.64 1.31
C GLU A 260 21.93 -11.37 0.43
N PHE A 261 22.01 -10.20 1.06
CA PHE A 261 22.07 -8.88 0.42
C PHE A 261 23.03 -7.97 1.18
N PRO A 262 24.35 -8.06 0.93
CA PRO A 262 25.38 -7.36 1.71
C PRO A 262 25.26 -5.83 1.72
N GLU A 263 24.55 -5.24 0.76
CA GLU A 263 24.28 -3.79 0.71
C GLU A 263 23.25 -3.33 1.75
N LEU A 264 22.48 -4.26 2.34
CA LEU A 264 21.47 -3.96 3.34
C LEU A 264 22.09 -3.78 4.72
N ARG A 265 21.54 -2.83 5.48
CA ARG A 265 21.93 -2.62 6.88
C ARG A 265 21.01 -3.46 7.77
N PRO A 266 21.56 -4.26 8.70
CA PRO A 266 20.74 -5.02 9.63
C PRO A 266 20.00 -4.07 10.56
N ASN A 267 18.89 -4.54 11.12
CA ASN A 267 18.09 -3.80 12.09
C ASN A 267 17.62 -2.41 11.60
N CYS A 268 17.39 -2.30 10.29
CA CYS A 268 16.93 -1.07 9.64
C CYS A 268 15.57 -1.25 8.95
N VAL A 269 14.80 -0.16 8.89
CA VAL A 269 13.54 -0.07 8.15
C VAL A 269 13.70 0.89 6.97
N TYR A 270 13.48 0.38 5.78
CA TYR A 270 13.54 1.08 4.50
C TYR A 270 12.12 1.47 4.09
N PHE A 271 11.85 2.77 4.13
CA PHE A 271 10.57 3.35 3.79
C PHE A 271 10.62 3.90 2.36
N THR A 272 9.53 3.77 1.62
CA THR A 272 9.20 4.69 0.52
C THR A 272 8.08 5.62 0.98
N THR A 273 8.04 6.85 0.47
CA THR A 273 6.97 7.79 0.78
C THR A 273 5.60 7.14 0.51
N PRO A 274 4.75 6.88 1.53
CA PRO A 274 3.44 6.35 1.26
C PRO A 274 2.60 7.47 0.64
N ARG A 275 1.78 7.14 -0.36
CA ARG A 275 0.75 8.04 -0.88
C ARG A 275 -0.39 8.12 0.14
N LEU A 276 -0.12 8.64 1.35
CA LEU A 276 -1.16 9.03 2.28
C LEU A 276 -1.44 10.50 2.02
N ILE A 277 -2.38 10.70 1.13
CA ILE A 277 -2.65 11.99 0.52
C ILE A 277 -3.60 12.70 1.45
N HIS A 278 -3.07 13.65 2.22
CA HIS A 278 -3.70 14.90 2.62
C HIS A 278 -2.77 15.58 3.63
N HIS A 279 -2.22 16.75 3.23
CA HIS A 279 -1.61 17.86 3.98
C HIS A 279 -0.65 17.62 5.17
N ASP A 280 -0.64 16.46 5.79
CA ASP A 280 0.23 16.04 6.86
C ASP A 280 1.08 14.87 6.34
N ASN A 281 2.10 15.18 5.53
CA ASN A 281 3.19 14.25 5.21
C ASN A 281 3.90 13.83 6.51
N PHE A 282 3.31 12.94 7.32
CA PHE A 282 3.83 12.58 8.64
C PHE A 282 4.07 13.80 9.57
N GLY A 283 3.45 14.95 9.31
CA GLY A 283 3.85 16.20 9.95
C GLY A 283 5.33 16.57 9.75
N LEU A 284 6.05 15.91 8.83
CA LEU A 284 7.41 16.22 8.43
C LEU A 284 7.42 17.03 7.14
N PRO A 285 7.69 18.34 7.20
CA PRO A 285 8.09 19.08 6.03
C PRO A 285 9.34 18.42 5.44
N GLY A 286 9.23 17.83 4.24
CA GLY A 286 10.38 17.36 3.48
C GLY A 286 10.66 15.85 3.47
N TRP A 287 9.81 14.98 4.05
CA TRP A 287 9.90 13.55 3.71
C TRP A 287 9.33 13.32 2.31
N ARG A 288 10.21 13.46 1.32
CA ARG A 288 10.01 13.05 -0.08
C ARG A 288 11.18 12.14 -0.37
N GLY A 289 10.94 10.85 -0.52
CA GLY A 289 12.08 9.96 -0.51
C GLY A 289 11.80 8.52 -0.17
N VAL A 290 12.78 7.74 -0.62
CA VAL A 290 13.25 6.63 0.19
C VAL A 290 13.91 7.15 1.46
N GLY A 291 13.62 6.53 2.60
CA GLY A 291 14.23 6.84 3.89
C GLY A 291 14.63 5.56 4.61
N ILE A 292 15.80 5.56 5.24
CA ILE A 292 16.30 4.42 6.01
C ILE A 292 16.30 4.83 7.48
N TYR A 293 15.57 4.09 8.31
CA TYR A 293 15.60 4.27 9.75
C TYR A 293 16.45 3.19 10.40
N ASP A 294 17.49 3.62 11.11
CA ASP A 294 18.27 2.77 11.99
C ASP A 294 17.56 2.66 13.34
N LEU A 295 17.08 1.47 13.69
CA LEU A 295 16.34 1.25 14.93
C LEU A 295 17.24 1.37 16.18
N GLU A 296 18.51 1.02 16.09
CA GLU A 296 19.43 1.06 17.22
C GLU A 296 19.86 2.49 17.53
N ASN A 297 20.22 3.24 16.50
CA ASN A 297 20.71 4.62 16.65
C ASN A 297 19.57 5.66 16.66
N HIS A 298 18.35 5.27 16.30
CA HIS A 298 17.18 6.14 16.20
C HIS A 298 17.40 7.33 15.26
N THR A 299 17.99 7.06 14.10
CA THR A 299 18.36 8.05 13.07
C THR A 299 17.71 7.74 11.73
N PHE A 300 17.34 8.79 10.99
CA PHE A 300 16.90 8.71 9.61
C PHE A 300 18.03 9.14 8.67
N ASP A 301 18.34 8.29 7.70
CA ASP A 301 19.10 8.64 6.52
C ASP A 301 18.13 8.76 5.34
N PHE A 302 18.00 9.96 4.78
CA PHE A 302 17.13 10.20 3.63
C PHE A 302 17.91 10.06 2.33
N GLY A 303 17.26 9.46 1.33
CA GLY A 303 17.74 9.49 -0.04
C GLY A 303 17.70 10.91 -0.63
N PRO A 304 18.33 11.13 -1.79
CA PRO A 304 18.24 12.39 -2.51
C PRO A 304 16.78 12.73 -2.87
N ASP A 305 16.37 13.97 -2.59
CA ASP A 305 15.08 14.52 -3.06
C ASP A 305 15.21 14.87 -4.54
N TYR A 306 14.62 14.03 -5.40
CA TYR A 306 14.62 14.26 -6.85
C TYR A 306 13.56 15.27 -7.32
N GLY A 307 13.02 16.12 -6.43
CA GLY A 307 12.28 17.32 -6.82
C GLY A 307 10.98 17.02 -7.57
N GLY A 308 10.24 15.99 -7.14
CA GLY A 308 8.96 15.62 -7.76
C GLY A 308 9.08 14.95 -9.13
N LEU A 309 10.30 14.56 -9.55
CA LEU A 309 10.48 13.67 -10.70
C LEU A 309 10.02 12.26 -10.32
N TRP A 310 8.77 11.98 -10.67
CA TRP A 310 8.21 10.64 -10.77
C TRP A 310 9.14 9.77 -11.66
N PRO A 311 9.44 8.51 -11.29
CA PRO A 311 8.49 7.55 -10.75
C PRO A 311 8.25 7.67 -9.25
N SER A 312 7.09 7.17 -8.82
CA SER A 312 6.75 6.96 -7.42
C SER A 312 7.78 6.01 -6.81
N GLU A 313 8.40 6.39 -5.71
CA GLU A 313 9.34 5.53 -5.00
C GLU A 313 8.60 4.28 -4.52
N LEU A 314 9.03 3.12 -5.00
CA LEU A 314 8.40 1.85 -4.73
C LEU A 314 9.48 0.80 -4.60
N TRP A 315 9.40 -0.01 -3.56
CA TRP A 315 10.26 -1.18 -3.45
C TRP A 315 9.71 -2.31 -4.31
N TYR A 316 10.55 -2.83 -5.20
CA TYR A 316 10.26 -4.01 -5.98
C TYR A 316 11.07 -5.19 -5.44
N VAL A 317 10.37 -6.26 -5.06
CA VAL A 317 10.99 -7.53 -4.66
C VAL A 317 10.64 -8.58 -5.71
N PRO A 318 11.61 -9.05 -6.51
CA PRO A 318 11.37 -10.11 -7.47
C PRO A 318 11.01 -11.41 -6.74
N ASN A 319 10.17 -12.24 -7.35
CA ASN A 319 10.01 -13.60 -6.87
C ASN A 319 11.28 -14.41 -7.15
N ARG A 320 11.63 -15.29 -6.21
CA ARG A 320 12.60 -16.37 -6.45
C ARG A 320 11.97 -17.52 -7.22
#